data_AF-A0A6L7RVQ1-F1
#
_entry.id   AF-A0A6L7RVQ1-F1
#
_cell.length_a   1.000
_cell.length_b   1.000
_cell.length_c   1.000
_cell.angle_alpha   90.00
_cell.angle_beta   90.00
_cell.angle_gamma   90.00
#
_symmetry.space_group_name_H-M   'P 1'
#
loop_
_entity.id
_entity.type
_entity.pdbx_description
1 polymer ?
#
loop_
_entity_poly.entity_id
_entity_poly.type
_entity_poly.pdbx_seq_one_letter_code
_entity_poly.pdbx_strand_id
1 'polypeptide(L)' 'MESTSANGDPQHEHVFQEVYLSDAVAISEETTHGTVTLELFERGLVMHMEKEEGLELARAFTALARYLED' A
#
# COMPACT_ATOMS: atom_id res chain seq x y z
N MET A 1 -29.38 -10.48 -6.82
CA MET A 1 -28.60 -11.72 -6.63
C MET A 1 -27.84 -11.56 -5.34
N GLU A 2 -28.35 -12.15 -4.26
CA GLU A 2 -27.62 -12.20 -2.99
C GLU A 2 -26.54 -13.28 -3.10
N SER A 3 -25.28 -12.89 -2.87
CA SER A 3 -24.19 -13.83 -2.74
C SER A 3 -24.12 -14.30 -1.29
N THR A 4 -24.55 -15.55 -1.06
CA THR A 4 -24.40 -16.23 0.23
C THR A 4 -22.93 -16.58 0.45
N SER A 5 -22.20 -15.78 1.22
CA SER A 5 -20.88 -16.18 1.74
C SER A 5 -21.06 -17.04 2.97
N ALA A 6 -21.05 -18.36 2.77
CA ALA A 6 -20.88 -19.36 3.81
C ALA A 6 -19.39 -19.67 3.97
N ASN A 7 -18.74 -19.08 4.97
CA ASN A 7 -17.64 -19.65 5.76
C ASN A 7 -17.31 -18.66 6.88
N GLY A 8 -17.30 -19.16 8.11
CA GLY A 8 -17.05 -18.37 9.32
C GLY A 8 -15.59 -17.95 9.42
N ASP A 9 -15.38 -16.65 9.29
CA ASP A 9 -14.34 -15.90 9.99
C ASP A 9 -15.06 -14.66 10.55
N PRO A 10 -14.66 -14.07 11.70
CA PRO A 10 -15.17 -12.77 12.06
C PRO A 10 -14.92 -11.87 10.84
N GLN A 11 -15.93 -11.15 10.36
CA GLN A 11 -15.71 -10.15 9.32
C GLN A 11 -14.76 -9.10 9.91
N HIS A 12 -13.46 -9.31 9.73
CA HIS A 12 -12.44 -8.37 10.12
C HIS A 12 -12.64 -7.16 9.22
N GLU A 13 -13.06 -6.05 9.82
CA GLU A 13 -13.21 -4.80 9.09
C GLU A 13 -11.81 -4.38 8.61
N HIS A 14 -11.64 -4.36 7.29
CA HIS A 14 -10.43 -3.88 6.67
C HIS A 14 -10.46 -2.35 6.71
N VAL A 15 -9.63 -1.74 7.57
CA VAL A 15 -9.54 -0.29 7.70
C VAL A 15 -8.39 0.22 6.86
N PHE A 16 -8.74 0.93 5.78
CA PHE A 16 -7.79 1.57 4.87
C PHE A 16 -7.65 3.06 5.17
N GLN A 17 -6.42 3.54 5.17
CA GLN A 17 -6.07 4.94 5.32
C GLN A 17 -5.20 5.39 4.14
N GLU A 18 -5.62 6.45 3.45
CA GLU A 18 -4.76 7.12 2.47
C GLU A 18 -3.63 7.85 3.19
N VAL A 19 -2.39 7.56 2.80
CA VAL A 19 -1.17 8.16 3.37
C VAL A 19 -0.64 9.25 2.46
N TYR A 20 -0.72 9.05 1.15
CA TYR A 20 -0.24 9.98 0.15
C TYR A 20 -1.02 9.84 -1.14
N LEU A 21 -1.33 10.96 -1.79
CA LEU A 21 -1.96 10.98 -3.09
C LEU A 21 -1.39 12.11 -3.95
N SER A 22 -1.10 11.78 -5.21
CA SER A 22 -0.71 12.68 -6.29
C SER A 22 -1.31 12.17 -7.60
N ASP A 23 -1.15 12.91 -8.68
CA ASP A 23 -1.62 12.49 -10.02
C ASP A 23 -0.91 11.23 -10.55
N ALA A 24 0.29 10.91 -10.05
CA ALA A 24 1.11 9.80 -10.53
C ALA A 24 1.21 8.62 -9.55
N VAL A 25 1.10 8.90 -8.25
CA VAL A 25 1.36 7.93 -7.17
C VAL A 25 0.31 8.05 -6.07
N ALA A 26 -0.20 6.91 -5.59
CA ALA A 26 -0.95 6.80 -4.35
C ALA A 26 -0.32 5.79 -3.39
N ILE A 27 -0.44 6.06 -2.10
CA ILE A 27 -0.04 5.17 -1.02
C ILE A 27 -1.20 5.07 -0.04
N SER A 28 -1.65 3.84 0.24
CA SER A 28 -2.65 3.56 1.28
C SER A 28 -2.13 2.49 2.24
N GLU A 29 -2.39 2.66 3.52
CA GLU A 29 -2.12 1.68 4.57
C GLU A 29 -3.41 0.94 4.93
N GLU A 30 -3.33 -0.37 5.09
CA GLU A 30 -4.36 -1.16 5.73
C GLU A 30 -3.93 -1.50 7.16
N THR A 31 -4.61 -0.90 8.14
CA THR A 31 -4.17 -0.99 9.53
C THR A 31 -4.47 -2.33 10.20
N THR A 32 -5.47 -3.07 9.69
CA THR A 32 -5.88 -4.37 10.25
C THR A 32 -4.81 -5.45 10.06
N HIS A 33 -4.21 -5.51 8.87
CA HIS A 33 -3.18 -6.50 8.54
C HIS A 33 -1.77 -5.90 8.48
N GLY A 34 -1.63 -4.59 8.71
CA GLY A 34 -0.33 -3.91 8.68
C GLY A 34 0.32 -3.96 7.30
N THR A 35 -0.48 -3.77 6.24
CA THR A 35 -0.01 -3.79 4.86
C THR A 35 -0.03 -2.39 4.27
N VAL A 36 0.77 -2.17 3.24
CA VAL A 36 0.80 -0.93 2.46
C VAL A 36 0.60 -1.28 0.99
N THR A 37 -0.21 -0.47 0.32
CA THR A 37 -0.41 -0.52 -1.12
C THR A 37 0.15 0.75 -1.75
N LEU A 38 1.03 0.58 -2.74
CA LEU A 38 1.55 1.64 -3.59
C LEU A 38 0.97 1.46 -5.00
N GLU A 39 0.38 2.51 -5.54
CA GLU A 39 -0.10 2.56 -6.92
C GLU A 39 0.71 3.58 -7.73
N LEU A 40 1.28 3.15 -8.86
CA LEU A 40 1.91 4.00 -9.86
C LEU A 40 1.00 4.08 -11.09
N PHE A 41 0.12 5.09 -11.13
CA PHE A 41 -1.00 5.16 -12.06
C PHE A 41 -0.57 5.12 -13.52
N GLU A 42 0.42 5.94 -13.89
CA GLU A 42 0.91 6.02 -15.28
C GLU A 42 1.51 4.69 -15.78
N ARG A 43 1.97 3.84 -14.86
CA ARG A 43 2.57 2.54 -15.17
C ARG A 43 1.59 1.38 -15.04
N GLY A 44 0.38 1.62 -14.53
CA GLY A 44 -0.57 0.58 -14.15
C GLY A 44 0.04 -0.43 -13.17
N LEU A 45 1.00 -0.01 -12.34
CA LEU A 45 1.67 -0.89 -11.38
C LEU A 45 1.05 -0.70 -10.00
N VAL A 46 0.65 -1.80 -9.39
CA VAL A 46 0.20 -1.86 -7.99
C VAL A 46 1.11 -2.80 -7.24
N MET A 47 1.67 -2.35 -6.13
CA MET A 47 2.48 -3.16 -5.23
C MET A 47 1.80 -3.20 -3.87
N HIS A 48 1.50 -4.41 -3.41
CA HIS A 48 0.96 -4.68 -2.09
C HIS A 48 2.01 -5.43 -1.28
N MET A 49 2.32 -4.94 -0.08
CA MET A 49 3.44 -5.43 0.71
C MET A 49 3.19 -5.26 2.21
N GLU A 50 3.96 -5.96 3.03
CA GLU A 50 3.95 -5.72 4.46
C GLU A 50 4.47 -4.31 4.76
N LYS A 51 4.00 -3.70 5.86
CA LYS A 51 4.42 -2.36 6.25
C LYS A 51 5.93 -2.25 6.45
N GLU A 52 6.57 -3.30 6.96
CA GLU A 52 8.04 -3.33 7.14
C GLU A 52 8.78 -3.24 5.79
N GLU A 53 8.36 -4.03 4.79
CA GLU A 53 8.89 -3.99 3.43
C GLU A 53 8.67 -2.61 2.79
N GLY A 54 7.50 -2.01 3.00
CA GLY A 54 7.20 -0.65 2.54
C GLY A 54 8.12 0.41 3.13
N LEU A 55 8.44 0.30 4.42
CA LEU A 55 9.38 1.21 5.09
C LEU A 55 10.82 1.01 4.61
N GLU A 56 11.24 -0.23 4.34
CA GLU A 56 12.54 -0.52 3.73
C GLU A 56 12.65 0.05 2.31
N LEU A 57 11.60 -0.10 1.50
CA LEU A 57 11.55 0.46 0.16
C LEU A 57 11.64 2.00 0.18
N ALA A 58 10.91 2.65 1.09
CA ALA A 58 10.98 4.10 1.26
C ALA A 58 12.40 4.56 1.67
N ARG A 59 13.08 3.81 2.55
CA ARG A 59 14.48 4.08 2.92
C ARG A 59 15.42 3.94 1.73
N ALA A 60 15.26 2.89 0.92
CA ALA A 60 16.06 2.67 -0.28
C ALA A 60 15.89 3.80 -1.30
N PHE A 61 14.65 4.23 -1.59
CA PHE A 61 14.39 5.35 -2.49
C PHE A 61 14.93 6.68 -1.95
N THR A 62 14.83 6.92 -0.64
CA THR A 62 15.41 8.12 -0.01
C THR A 62 16.93 8.14 -0.17
N ALA A 63 17.60 7.00 0.01
CA ALA A 63 19.04 6.89 -0.19
C ALA A 63 19.44 7.11 -1.66
N LEU A 64 18.67 6.54 -2.60
CA LEU A 64 18.86 6.77 -4.03
C LEU A 64 18.70 8.24 -4.41
N ALA A 65 17.66 8.91 -3.92
CA ALA A 65 17.40 10.32 -4.21
C ALA A 65 18.58 11.20 -3.79
N ARG A 66 19.10 11.00 -2.56
CA ARG A 66 20.29 11.72 -2.07
C ARG A 66 21.50 11.48 -2.96
N TYR A 67 21.75 10.24 -3.37
CA TYR A 67 22.87 9.92 -4.26
C TYR A 67 22.77 10.59 -5.64
N LEU A 68 21.55 10.82 -6.15
CA LEU A 68 21.34 11.47 -7.44
C LEU A 68 21.38 13.01 -7.38
N GLU A 69 21.17 13.58 -6.20
CA GLU A 69 21.20 15.03 -5.96
C GLU A 69 22.60 15.57 -5.63
N ASP A 70 23.52 14.70 -5.18
CA ASP A 70 24.95 14.98 -4.96
C ASP A 70 25.79 14.86 -6.25
#